data_AF-A0A4V1LVA8-F1
#
_entry.id   AF-A0A4V1LVA8-F1
#
_cell.length_a   1.000
_cell.length_b   1.000
_cell.length_c   1.000
_cell.angle_alpha   90.00
_cell.angle_beta   90.00
_cell.angle_gamma   90.00
#
_symmetry.space_group_name_H-M   'P 1'
#
loop_
_entity.id
_entity.type
_entity.pdbx_description
1 polymer ?
#
loop_
_entity_poly.entity_id
_entity_poly.type
_entity_poly.pdbx_seq_one_letter_code
_entity_poly.pdbx_strand_id
1 'polypeptide(L)'
;MNKKIFSHIPCGQTLPQNNIHAVSVSMPSLQDVIDYEEQTPEILEKITVAYPRFVMHPYLKLLAKYLKEKYKISDSYEVVLLSSKKAVEVVSSKYFIHNKIEINEPFGVILVQNGTTQLQKVLKFIQHVGYNLSSRLAEDYLYKVGIISKLHQENLEEKTKAKEILISNLAAAYKQPTKNICLNPSGMNSMYCVLKGLKDIQAKNSRTILVQLGWLYLDTMNIVNHYFEENKIFHDISKLDLLEEFLKKDGLKVSAIVTEVPTNPLVQTVDLEKLKNLCKTYNIPLVIDSTFATAYNLDLNAYADIYVESLTKFACGNADVLMGAIILNETSKISFISQEFFKHSDEPYIKDIQRMAFQIKDYKKRVKQISSNTKKLVEYFKKAPFIDEIFYCLQEKYATNYKKLMIDEESICGIVSVTFKKDFQKVYDSLNFAKGPSLGTEFTLLMPYTYLAHYDLITSKEGNKFLEKISLPINLIRISVGTENIEEIIKEFEKINFI
;
A
#
# COMPACT_ATOMS: atom_id res chain seq x y z
N MET A 1 -36.46 4.36 -14.14
CA MET A 1 -35.79 3.12 -13.69
C MET A 1 -34.53 3.52 -12.96
N ASN A 2 -34.46 3.31 -11.64
CA ASN A 2 -33.22 3.57 -10.89
C ASN A 2 -32.15 2.60 -11.36
N LYS A 3 -31.12 3.11 -12.03
CA LYS A 3 -29.93 2.33 -12.40
C LYS A 3 -29.30 1.83 -11.09
N LYS A 4 -29.21 0.51 -10.91
CA LYS A 4 -28.52 -0.07 -9.75
C LYS A 4 -27.09 0.49 -9.73
N ILE A 5 -26.67 1.06 -8.60
CA ILE A 5 -25.31 1.61 -8.43
C ILE A 5 -24.28 0.48 -8.38
N PHE A 6 -24.60 -0.60 -7.68
CA PHE A 6 -23.77 -1.80 -7.59
C PHE A 6 -24.27 -2.87 -8.56
N SER A 7 -23.34 -3.42 -9.34
CA SER A 7 -23.59 -4.51 -10.29
C SER A 7 -22.40 -5.45 -10.30
N HIS A 8 -22.67 -6.74 -10.49
CA HIS A 8 -21.62 -7.75 -10.61
C HIS A 8 -20.53 -7.32 -11.60
N ILE A 9 -19.27 -7.37 -11.15
CA ILE A 9 -18.09 -7.08 -11.96
C ILE A 9 -17.38 -8.40 -12.23
N PRO A 10 -17.30 -8.85 -13.50
CA PRO A 10 -16.65 -10.12 -13.83
C PRO A 10 -15.21 -10.21 -13.34
N CYS A 11 -14.79 -11.42 -12.98
CA CYS A 11 -13.42 -11.71 -12.57
C CYS A 11 -12.41 -11.24 -13.62
N GLY A 12 -11.30 -10.64 -13.19
CA GLY A 12 -10.24 -10.15 -14.08
C GLY A 12 -10.47 -8.76 -14.66
N GLN A 13 -11.66 -8.17 -14.51
CA GLN A 13 -11.90 -6.77 -14.91
C GLN A 13 -11.12 -5.80 -14.03
N THR A 14 -10.59 -4.75 -14.64
CA THR A 14 -9.86 -3.71 -13.89
C THR A 14 -10.79 -2.95 -12.94
N LEU A 15 -10.23 -2.46 -11.84
CA LEU A 15 -10.92 -1.62 -10.87
C LEU A 15 -10.14 -0.31 -10.70
N PRO A 16 -10.62 0.80 -11.29
CA PRO A 16 -11.91 1.00 -11.96
C PRO A 16 -11.99 0.33 -13.35
N GLN A 17 -13.20 -0.02 -13.77
CA GLN A 17 -13.45 -0.72 -15.04
C GLN A 17 -12.98 0.12 -16.23
N ASN A 18 -12.46 -0.56 -17.26
CA ASN A 18 -11.96 0.04 -18.50
C ASN A 18 -10.76 0.99 -18.33
N ASN A 19 -10.07 0.93 -17.19
CA ASN A 19 -8.81 1.62 -16.99
C ASN A 19 -7.66 0.61 -17.04
N ILE A 20 -6.79 0.71 -18.06
CA ILE A 20 -5.66 -0.21 -18.23
C ILE A 20 -4.61 -0.01 -17.13
N HIS A 21 -4.48 1.21 -16.60
CA HIS A 21 -3.53 1.57 -15.54
C HIS A 21 -4.09 1.37 -14.13
N ALA A 22 -5.26 0.72 -14.00
CA ALA A 22 -5.85 0.39 -12.72
C ALA A 22 -4.87 -0.39 -11.82
N VAL A 23 -4.93 -0.10 -10.53
CA VAL A 23 -4.09 -0.76 -9.51
C VAL A 23 -4.86 -1.84 -8.73
N SER A 24 -6.05 -2.21 -9.20
CA SER A 24 -6.88 -3.27 -8.63
C SER A 24 -7.62 -4.03 -9.73
N VAL A 25 -8.14 -5.20 -9.37
CA VAL A 25 -8.81 -6.15 -10.26
C VAL A 25 -9.96 -6.81 -9.52
N SER A 26 -11.03 -7.12 -10.25
CA SER A 26 -12.21 -7.77 -9.70
C SER A 26 -11.95 -9.26 -9.44
N MET A 27 -12.27 -9.69 -8.22
CA MET A 27 -12.29 -11.08 -7.74
C MET A 27 -13.67 -11.31 -7.09
N PRO A 28 -14.73 -11.51 -7.89
CA PRO A 28 -16.10 -11.44 -7.38
C PRO A 28 -16.54 -12.63 -6.54
N SER A 29 -15.81 -13.75 -6.52
CA SER A 29 -16.10 -14.86 -5.63
C SER A 29 -14.92 -15.22 -4.74
N LEU A 30 -15.18 -15.87 -3.62
CA LEU A 30 -14.11 -16.38 -2.75
C LEU A 30 -13.27 -17.42 -3.50
N GLN A 31 -13.88 -18.19 -4.40
CA GLN A 31 -13.16 -19.13 -5.23
C GLN A 31 -12.19 -18.42 -6.18
N ASP A 32 -12.56 -17.28 -6.78
CA ASP A 32 -11.62 -16.49 -7.60
C ASP A 32 -10.38 -16.05 -6.79
N VAL A 33 -10.56 -15.76 -5.51
CA VAL A 33 -9.45 -15.43 -4.59
C VAL A 33 -8.60 -16.64 -4.28
N ILE A 34 -9.21 -17.77 -3.93
CA ILE A 34 -8.50 -19.03 -3.64
C ILE A 34 -7.70 -19.48 -4.85
N ASP A 35 -8.36 -19.53 -6.02
CA ASP A 35 -7.74 -19.89 -7.29
C ASP A 35 -6.53 -19.00 -7.59
N TYR A 36 -6.64 -17.68 -7.34
CA TYR A 36 -5.55 -16.73 -7.54
C TYR A 36 -4.36 -16.99 -6.61
N GLU A 37 -4.60 -17.27 -5.34
CA GLU A 37 -3.55 -17.59 -4.38
C GLU A 37 -2.91 -18.97 -4.66
N GLU A 38 -3.68 -19.93 -5.16
CA GLU A 38 -3.22 -21.25 -5.60
C GLU A 38 -2.60 -21.25 -7.01
N GLN A 39 -2.69 -20.13 -7.73
CA GLN A 39 -2.14 -19.94 -9.07
C GLN A 39 -2.70 -20.94 -10.11
N THR A 40 -4.02 -21.20 -10.09
CA THR A 40 -4.65 -22.11 -11.06
C THR A 40 -4.55 -21.56 -12.50
N PRO A 41 -4.47 -22.42 -13.54
CA PRO A 41 -4.35 -21.93 -14.92
C PRO A 41 -5.51 -21.01 -15.34
N GLU A 42 -6.75 -21.35 -14.97
CA GLU A 42 -7.97 -20.65 -15.40
C GLU A 42 -8.05 -19.22 -14.85
N ILE A 43 -7.61 -18.98 -13.61
CA ILE A 43 -7.65 -17.64 -13.02
C ILE A 43 -6.55 -16.74 -13.60
N LEU A 44 -5.39 -17.33 -13.94
CA LEU A 44 -4.26 -16.61 -14.53
C LEU A 44 -4.56 -16.14 -15.97
N GLU A 45 -5.46 -16.83 -16.67
CA GLU A 45 -6.00 -16.38 -17.95
C GLU A 45 -6.98 -15.21 -17.80
N LYS A 46 -7.74 -15.14 -16.70
CA LYS A 46 -8.70 -14.06 -16.43
C LYS A 46 -8.00 -12.80 -15.91
N ILE A 47 -7.12 -12.95 -14.91
CA ILE A 47 -6.45 -11.85 -14.21
C ILE A 47 -5.19 -11.45 -14.98
N THR A 48 -5.39 -10.70 -16.06
CA THR A 48 -4.28 -10.23 -16.92
C THR A 48 -3.68 -8.89 -16.48
N VAL A 49 -4.43 -8.13 -15.68
CA VAL A 49 -4.05 -6.87 -15.03
C VAL A 49 -4.43 -6.98 -13.55
N ALA A 50 -3.55 -6.58 -12.64
CA ALA A 50 -3.87 -6.45 -11.22
C ALA A 50 -3.01 -5.36 -10.59
N TYR A 51 -2.90 -5.36 -9.27
CA TYR A 51 -2.00 -4.46 -8.54
C TYR A 51 -0.57 -4.58 -9.14
N PRO A 52 0.01 -3.52 -9.74
CA PRO A 52 1.15 -3.63 -10.66
C PRO A 52 2.46 -4.18 -10.06
N ARG A 53 2.50 -4.38 -8.73
CA ARG A 53 3.64 -5.01 -8.04
C ARG A 53 3.51 -6.54 -7.94
N PHE A 54 2.32 -7.10 -8.13
CA PHE A 54 2.04 -8.53 -7.99
C PHE A 54 1.80 -9.21 -9.34
N VAL A 55 1.14 -8.53 -10.27
CA VAL A 55 0.93 -9.00 -11.63
C VAL A 55 1.63 -8.06 -12.60
N MET A 56 2.48 -8.62 -13.46
CA MET A 56 3.16 -7.84 -14.48
C MET A 56 2.15 -7.28 -15.48
N HIS A 57 2.11 -5.95 -15.57
CA HIS A 57 1.20 -5.22 -16.44
C HIS A 57 1.37 -5.61 -17.93
N PRO A 58 0.29 -5.67 -18.74
CA PRO A 58 0.36 -6.06 -20.16
C PRO A 58 1.37 -5.25 -20.99
N TYR A 59 1.40 -3.92 -20.83
CA TYR A 59 2.42 -3.09 -21.49
C TYR A 59 3.85 -3.40 -21.06
N LEU A 60 4.09 -3.79 -19.80
CA LEU A 60 5.43 -4.22 -19.39
C LEU A 60 5.79 -5.56 -20.04
N LYS A 61 4.86 -6.51 -20.13
CA LYS A 61 5.06 -7.79 -20.86
C LYS A 61 5.40 -7.54 -22.34
N LEU A 62 4.64 -6.66 -22.99
CA LEU A 62 4.83 -6.32 -24.40
C LEU A 62 6.17 -5.60 -24.62
N LEU A 63 6.54 -4.68 -23.72
CA LEU A 63 7.83 -4.00 -23.75
C LEU A 63 8.99 -4.97 -23.54
N ALA A 64 8.89 -5.90 -22.57
CA ALA A 64 9.90 -6.92 -22.33
C ALA A 64 10.12 -7.79 -23.58
N LYS A 65 9.04 -8.21 -24.26
CA LYS A 65 9.11 -8.95 -25.53
C LYS A 65 9.79 -8.14 -26.64
N TYR A 66 9.38 -6.89 -26.83
CA TYR A 66 10.00 -5.99 -27.81
C TYR A 66 11.51 -5.83 -27.56
N LEU A 67 11.93 -5.67 -26.31
CA LEU A 67 13.35 -5.55 -25.96
C LEU A 67 14.11 -6.86 -26.19
N LYS A 68 13.49 -8.02 -25.92
CA LYS A 68 14.10 -9.32 -26.25
C LYS A 68 14.44 -9.40 -27.74
N GLU A 69 13.51 -9.00 -28.61
CA GLU A 69 13.71 -8.98 -30.07
C GLU A 69 14.75 -7.93 -30.48
N LYS A 70 14.61 -6.68 -30.01
CA LYS A 70 15.49 -5.54 -30.35
C LYS A 70 16.96 -5.82 -30.03
N TYR A 71 17.23 -6.41 -28.87
CA TYR A 71 18.59 -6.67 -28.39
C TYR A 71 19.05 -8.13 -28.62
N LYS A 72 18.26 -8.94 -29.32
CA LYS A 72 18.54 -10.37 -29.57
C LYS A 72 18.87 -11.14 -28.29
N ILE A 73 18.10 -10.89 -27.23
CA ILE A 73 18.28 -11.52 -25.93
C ILE A 73 17.82 -12.97 -26.02
N SER A 74 18.65 -13.90 -25.54
CA SER A 74 18.31 -15.32 -25.49
C SER A 74 17.12 -15.59 -24.57
N ASP A 75 16.27 -16.55 -24.95
CA ASP A 75 15.15 -17.05 -24.13
C ASP A 75 15.59 -17.66 -22.79
N SER A 76 16.88 -17.91 -22.60
CA SER A 76 17.46 -18.28 -21.31
C SER A 76 17.42 -17.16 -20.27
N TYR A 77 17.12 -15.91 -20.66
CA TYR A 77 17.02 -14.76 -19.77
C TYR A 77 15.62 -14.15 -19.73
N GLU A 78 15.26 -13.70 -18.53
CA GLU A 78 14.13 -12.81 -18.30
C GLU A 78 14.55 -11.35 -18.39
N VAL A 79 13.74 -10.55 -19.07
CA VAL A 79 13.92 -9.10 -19.19
C VAL A 79 13.14 -8.43 -18.07
N VAL A 80 13.83 -7.99 -17.04
CA VAL A 80 13.21 -7.34 -15.89
C VAL A 80 13.33 -5.82 -16.05
N LEU A 81 12.17 -5.17 -16.07
CA LEU A 81 12.03 -3.74 -16.28
C LEU A 81 11.97 -2.99 -14.94
N LEU A 82 12.82 -1.98 -14.77
CA LEU A 82 12.98 -1.23 -13.53
C LEU A 82 12.70 0.27 -13.74
N SER A 83 12.20 0.92 -12.68
CA SER A 83 11.85 2.35 -12.62
C SER A 83 12.95 3.30 -13.13
N SER A 84 14.22 2.97 -12.89
CA SER A 84 15.35 3.85 -13.21
C SER A 84 16.68 3.08 -13.37
N LYS A 85 17.74 3.77 -13.83
CA LYS A 85 19.12 3.24 -13.80
C LYS A 85 19.64 3.06 -12.38
N LYS A 86 19.22 3.90 -11.45
CA LYS A 86 19.55 3.76 -10.03
C LYS A 86 18.93 2.50 -9.42
N ALA A 87 17.71 2.14 -9.83
CA ALA A 87 17.12 0.86 -9.45
C ALA A 87 17.95 -0.32 -9.98
N VAL A 88 18.49 -0.23 -11.20
CA VAL A 88 19.44 -1.23 -11.75
C VAL A 88 20.64 -1.36 -10.82
N GLU A 89 21.29 -0.26 -10.45
CA GLU A 89 22.46 -0.29 -9.55
C GLU A 89 22.15 -0.98 -8.22
N VAL A 90 21.01 -0.66 -7.60
CA VAL A 90 20.60 -1.25 -6.31
C VAL A 90 20.35 -2.75 -6.44
N VAL A 91 19.57 -3.17 -7.45
CA VAL A 91 19.22 -4.59 -7.65
C VAL A 91 20.45 -5.39 -8.06
N SER A 92 21.24 -4.87 -9.00
CA SER A 92 22.46 -5.52 -9.48
C SER A 92 23.51 -5.65 -8.40
N SER A 93 23.71 -4.64 -7.55
CA SER A 93 24.67 -4.71 -6.44
C SER A 93 24.24 -5.74 -5.39
N LYS A 94 22.94 -5.87 -5.12
CA LYS A 94 22.41 -6.83 -4.13
C LYS A 94 22.48 -8.28 -4.61
N TYR A 95 22.29 -8.51 -5.92
CA TYR A 95 22.16 -9.85 -6.48
C TYR A 95 23.30 -10.25 -7.43
N PHE A 96 24.35 -9.43 -7.54
CA PHE A 96 25.51 -9.65 -8.42
C PHE A 96 25.10 -9.86 -9.89
N ILE A 97 24.17 -9.04 -10.38
CA ILE A 97 23.65 -9.14 -11.75
C ILE A 97 24.47 -8.24 -12.67
N HIS A 98 25.02 -8.84 -13.73
CA HIS A 98 25.73 -8.13 -14.77
C HIS A 98 25.16 -8.50 -16.14
N ASN A 99 24.60 -7.53 -16.84
CA ASN A 99 24.11 -7.74 -18.19
C ASN A 99 25.31 -7.97 -19.12
N LYS A 100 25.35 -9.11 -19.80
CA LYS A 100 26.41 -9.43 -20.77
C LYS A 100 26.34 -8.60 -22.06
N ILE A 101 25.22 -7.92 -22.27
CA ILE A 101 24.98 -7.03 -23.40
C ILE A 101 24.66 -5.64 -22.89
N GLU A 102 25.04 -4.62 -23.64
CA GLU A 102 24.69 -3.23 -23.31
C GLU A 102 23.25 -2.94 -23.73
N ILE A 103 22.42 -2.51 -22.77
CA ILE A 103 21.02 -2.15 -23.00
C ILE A 103 20.84 -0.65 -22.75
N ASN A 104 20.83 0.11 -23.85
CA ASN A 104 20.67 1.55 -23.84
C ASN A 104 19.19 1.97 -23.98
N GLU A 105 18.46 1.88 -22.86
CA GLU A 105 17.08 2.36 -22.72
C GLU A 105 16.96 3.51 -21.70
N PRO A 106 15.95 4.40 -21.82
CA PRO A 106 15.77 5.52 -20.89
C PRO A 106 15.28 5.09 -19.49
N PHE A 107 15.04 3.80 -19.30
CA PHE A 107 14.65 3.17 -18.04
C PHE A 107 15.61 2.03 -17.66
N GLY A 108 15.41 1.42 -16.50
CA GLY A 108 16.25 0.34 -16.02
C GLY A 108 15.88 -1.01 -16.66
N VAL A 109 16.90 -1.78 -17.06
CA VAL A 109 16.71 -3.13 -17.59
C VAL A 109 17.82 -4.03 -17.03
N ILE A 110 17.44 -5.15 -16.43
CA ILE A 110 18.36 -6.22 -16.04
C ILE A 110 17.96 -7.53 -16.69
N LEU A 111 18.95 -8.37 -16.97
CA LEU A 111 18.77 -9.71 -17.49
C LEU A 111 19.06 -10.72 -16.39
N VAL A 112 18.09 -11.59 -16.10
CA VAL A 112 18.24 -12.61 -15.06
C VAL A 112 17.90 -13.97 -15.64
N GLN A 113 18.71 -14.98 -15.34
CA GLN A 113 18.53 -16.30 -15.95
C GLN A 113 17.20 -16.95 -15.52
N ASN A 114 16.47 -17.46 -16.50
CA ASN A 114 15.19 -18.16 -16.32
C ASN A 114 15.33 -19.44 -15.50
N GLY A 115 14.27 -19.80 -14.77
CA GLY A 115 14.22 -21.02 -13.96
C GLY A 115 15.14 -21.03 -12.73
N THR A 116 15.74 -19.89 -12.37
CA THR A 116 16.65 -19.80 -11.23
C THR A 116 15.98 -19.29 -9.95
N THR A 117 16.50 -19.70 -8.79
CA THR A 117 16.10 -19.12 -7.50
C THR A 117 16.50 -17.65 -7.38
N GLN A 118 17.52 -17.20 -8.12
CA GLN A 118 17.92 -15.79 -8.19
C GLN A 118 16.81 -14.94 -8.82
N LEU A 119 16.22 -15.36 -9.94
CA LEU A 119 15.11 -14.65 -10.57
C LEU A 119 13.95 -14.43 -9.59
N GLN A 120 13.53 -15.48 -8.86
CA GLN A 120 12.47 -15.38 -7.87
C GLN A 120 12.80 -14.37 -6.75
N LYS A 121 14.03 -14.39 -6.24
CA LYS A 121 14.51 -13.43 -5.21
C LYS A 121 14.54 -12.00 -5.74
N VAL A 122 14.96 -11.81 -6.98
CA VAL A 122 15.02 -10.50 -7.65
C VAL A 122 13.62 -9.92 -7.82
N LEU A 123 12.69 -10.70 -8.39
CA LEU A 123 11.30 -10.27 -8.60
C LEU A 123 10.61 -9.93 -7.28
N LYS A 124 10.74 -10.78 -6.25
CA LYS A 124 10.21 -10.50 -4.90
C LYS A 124 10.80 -9.23 -4.30
N PHE A 125 12.11 -9.01 -4.45
CA PHE A 125 12.74 -7.78 -3.96
C PHE A 125 12.19 -6.55 -4.66
N ILE A 126 12.08 -6.55 -6.00
CA ILE A 126 11.52 -5.45 -6.80
C ILE A 126 10.08 -5.15 -6.38
N GLN A 127 9.26 -6.19 -6.19
CA GLN A 127 7.91 -6.09 -5.66
C GLN A 127 7.91 -5.39 -4.30
N HIS A 128 8.74 -5.83 -3.36
CA HIS A 128 8.77 -5.29 -2.00
C HIS A 128 9.26 -3.84 -1.93
N VAL A 129 10.30 -3.46 -2.68
CA VAL A 129 10.87 -2.10 -2.64
C VAL A 129 10.23 -1.13 -3.64
N GLY A 130 9.36 -1.63 -4.52
CA GLY A 130 8.60 -0.80 -5.46
C GLY A 130 9.41 -0.21 -6.61
N TYR A 131 10.38 -0.95 -7.16
CA TYR A 131 11.19 -0.54 -8.32
C TYR A 131 10.60 -0.92 -9.69
N ASN A 132 9.30 -1.22 -9.74
CA ASN A 132 8.63 -1.57 -10.99
C ASN A 132 8.59 -0.37 -11.94
N LEU A 133 8.77 -0.64 -13.24
CA LEU A 133 8.59 0.38 -14.27
C LEU A 133 7.13 0.85 -14.33
N SER A 134 6.92 2.15 -14.53
CA SER A 134 5.59 2.72 -14.73
C SER A 134 4.90 2.11 -15.96
N SER A 135 3.62 1.76 -15.81
CA SER A 135 2.80 1.28 -16.94
C SER A 135 2.53 2.37 -17.97
N ARG A 136 2.44 3.64 -17.55
CA ARG A 136 2.33 4.80 -18.46
C ARG A 136 3.63 5.07 -19.21
N LEU A 137 4.78 4.88 -18.57
CA LEU A 137 6.07 4.95 -19.25
C LEU A 137 6.19 3.85 -20.31
N ALA A 138 5.79 2.62 -19.96
CA ALA A 138 5.78 1.51 -20.91
C ALA A 138 4.85 1.79 -22.10
N GLU A 139 3.65 2.32 -21.86
CA GLU A 139 2.71 2.73 -22.91
C GLU A 139 3.33 3.77 -23.86
N ASP A 140 3.86 4.87 -23.31
CA ASP A 140 4.46 5.94 -24.12
C ASP A 140 5.63 5.45 -24.96
N TYR A 141 6.45 4.58 -24.40
CA TYR A 141 7.55 3.99 -25.14
C TYR A 141 7.06 3.09 -26.27
N LEU A 142 6.11 2.19 -26.00
CA LEU A 142 5.53 1.28 -26.99
C LEU A 142 4.84 2.03 -28.12
N TYR A 143 4.16 3.14 -27.82
CA TYR A 143 3.55 4.00 -28.82
C TYR A 143 4.61 4.68 -29.68
N LYS A 144 5.66 5.21 -29.05
CA LYS A 144 6.78 5.86 -29.76
C LYS A 144 7.51 4.92 -30.72
N VAL A 145 7.66 3.64 -30.36
CA VAL A 145 8.30 2.64 -31.22
C VAL A 145 7.33 1.94 -32.20
N GLY A 146 6.06 2.33 -32.22
CA GLY A 146 5.06 1.82 -33.16
C GLY A 146 4.53 0.42 -32.85
N ILE A 147 4.74 -0.10 -31.63
CA ILE A 147 4.23 -1.42 -31.22
C ILE A 147 2.74 -1.36 -30.83
N ILE A 148 2.28 -0.22 -30.33
CA ILE A 148 0.85 0.07 -30.12
C ILE A 148 0.45 1.31 -30.91
N SER A 149 -0.80 1.37 -31.33
CA SER A 149 -1.32 2.44 -32.20
C SER A 149 -2.15 3.50 -31.48
N LYS A 150 -2.46 3.30 -30.19
CA LYS A 150 -3.30 4.19 -29.39
C LYS A 150 -2.77 4.29 -27.96
N LEU A 151 -2.92 5.47 -27.37
CA LEU A 151 -2.67 5.74 -25.95
C LEU A 151 -4.00 5.70 -25.17
N HIS A 152 -3.95 5.22 -23.94
CA HIS A 152 -5.05 5.34 -23.00
C HIS A 152 -5.43 6.81 -22.80
N GLN A 153 -6.72 7.10 -22.86
CA GLN A 153 -7.23 8.45 -22.70
C GLN A 153 -7.57 8.68 -21.23
N GLU A 154 -6.92 9.65 -20.62
CA GLU A 154 -7.13 10.03 -19.23
C GLU A 154 -6.89 11.53 -19.03
N ASN A 155 -7.46 12.08 -17.97
CA ASN A 155 -7.22 13.47 -17.59
C ASN A 155 -5.88 13.59 -16.87
N LEU A 156 -5.05 14.52 -17.34
CA LEU A 156 -3.71 14.80 -16.84
C LEU A 156 -3.58 16.30 -16.55
N GLU A 157 -2.90 16.65 -15.45
CA GLU A 157 -2.51 18.05 -15.24
C GLU A 157 -1.41 18.50 -16.20
N GLU A 158 -1.22 19.82 -16.28
CA GLU A 158 -0.11 20.40 -17.04
C GLU A 158 1.25 19.91 -16.49
N LYS A 159 2.09 19.38 -17.38
CA LYS A 159 3.40 18.78 -17.03
C LYS A 159 4.27 19.67 -16.14
N THR A 160 4.28 20.97 -16.40
CA THR A 160 5.10 21.97 -15.70
C THR A 160 4.61 22.27 -14.28
N LYS A 161 3.32 22.06 -14.00
CA LYS A 161 2.68 22.38 -12.71
C LYS A 161 2.41 21.15 -11.85
N ALA A 162 2.33 19.96 -12.46
CA ALA A 162 1.89 18.74 -11.79
C ALA A 162 2.65 18.43 -10.49
N LYS A 163 3.99 18.50 -10.53
CA LYS A 163 4.82 18.22 -9.33
C LYS A 163 4.58 19.23 -8.22
N GLU A 164 4.46 20.52 -8.57
CA GLU A 164 4.17 21.58 -7.60
C GLU A 164 2.78 21.40 -6.97
N ILE A 165 1.77 21.05 -7.76
CA ILE A 165 0.41 20.76 -7.27
C ILE A 165 0.44 19.66 -6.20
N LEU A 166 1.18 18.58 -6.45
CA LEU A 166 1.33 17.48 -5.49
C LEU A 166 2.04 17.92 -4.21
N ILE A 167 3.24 18.49 -4.35
CA ILE A 167 4.08 18.89 -3.22
C ILE A 167 3.34 19.93 -2.36
N SER A 168 2.70 20.93 -2.98
CA SER A 168 1.96 21.97 -2.27
C SER A 168 0.70 21.44 -1.58
N ASN A 169 -0.04 20.52 -2.21
CA ASN A 169 -1.18 19.86 -1.54
C ASN A 169 -0.73 19.07 -0.31
N LEU A 170 0.34 18.27 -0.44
CA LEU A 170 0.87 17.48 0.67
C LEU A 170 1.46 18.36 1.77
N ALA A 171 2.19 19.43 1.41
CA ALA A 171 2.72 20.41 2.34
C ALA A 171 1.62 21.06 3.17
N ALA A 172 0.54 21.49 2.52
CA ALA A 172 -0.62 22.06 3.19
C ALA A 172 -1.35 21.04 4.07
N ALA A 173 -1.51 19.80 3.60
CA ALA A 173 -2.21 18.75 4.33
C ALA A 173 -1.45 18.35 5.60
N TYR A 174 -0.15 18.08 5.50
CA TYR A 174 0.68 17.67 6.64
C TYR A 174 1.17 18.84 7.49
N LYS A 175 0.98 20.09 7.04
CA LYS A 175 1.56 21.31 7.66
C LYS A 175 3.08 21.24 7.72
N GLN A 176 3.70 20.84 6.61
CA GLN A 176 5.15 20.64 6.49
C GLN A 176 5.73 21.47 5.34
N PRO A 177 6.99 21.92 5.42
CA PRO A 177 7.66 22.58 4.31
C PRO A 177 7.71 21.71 3.06
N THR A 178 7.60 22.32 1.89
CA THR A 178 7.73 21.61 0.60
C THR A 178 9.07 20.89 0.45
N LYS A 179 10.15 21.47 0.98
CA LYS A 179 11.51 20.85 1.01
C LYS A 179 11.59 19.56 1.83
N ASN A 180 10.62 19.29 2.69
CA ASN A 180 10.57 18.09 3.53
C ASN A 180 9.74 16.97 2.88
N ILE A 181 9.29 17.14 1.64
CA ILE A 181 8.43 16.19 0.94
C ILE A 181 9.15 15.65 -0.28
N CYS A 182 9.18 14.32 -0.41
CA CYS A 182 9.72 13.64 -1.57
C CYS A 182 8.69 12.65 -2.11
N LEU A 183 8.46 12.70 -3.43
CA LEU A 183 7.60 11.75 -4.13
C LEU A 183 8.43 10.53 -4.55
N ASN A 184 7.82 9.35 -4.50
CA ASN A 184 8.41 8.07 -4.88
C ASN A 184 7.44 7.28 -5.77
N PRO A 185 7.91 6.29 -6.55
CA PRO A 185 7.06 5.55 -7.49
C PRO A 185 5.99 4.69 -6.80
N SER A 186 6.12 4.45 -5.49
CA SER A 186 5.09 3.78 -4.69
C SER A 186 5.30 4.05 -3.20
N GLY A 187 4.27 3.83 -2.37
CA GLY A 187 4.41 3.89 -0.91
C GLY A 187 5.48 2.93 -0.37
N MET A 188 5.64 1.76 -1.00
CA MET A 188 6.69 0.82 -0.64
C MET A 188 8.10 1.34 -0.93
N ASN A 189 8.27 2.09 -2.02
CA ASN A 189 9.54 2.74 -2.30
C ASN A 189 9.83 3.85 -1.30
N SER A 190 8.83 4.63 -0.88
CA SER A 190 8.98 5.60 0.21
C SER A 190 9.42 4.93 1.50
N MET A 191 8.75 3.84 1.92
CA MET A 191 9.14 3.07 3.12
C MET A 191 10.57 2.52 3.00
N TYR A 192 10.92 1.91 1.86
CA TYR A 192 12.28 1.42 1.60
C TYR A 192 13.33 2.53 1.73
N CYS A 193 13.10 3.69 1.13
CA CYS A 193 14.03 4.82 1.16
C CYS A 193 14.23 5.37 2.57
N VAL A 194 13.14 5.49 3.35
CA VAL A 194 13.19 5.91 4.75
C VAL A 194 14.02 4.94 5.58
N LEU A 195 13.70 3.64 5.49
CA LEU A 195 14.39 2.61 6.24
C LEU A 195 15.86 2.47 5.85
N LYS A 196 16.19 2.63 4.56
CA LYS A 196 17.56 2.66 4.08
C LYS A 196 18.35 3.85 4.61
N GLY A 197 17.78 5.06 4.53
CA GLY A 197 18.43 6.25 5.07
C GLY A 197 18.67 6.11 6.58
N LEU A 198 17.67 5.63 7.34
CA LEU A 198 17.81 5.37 8.77
C LEU A 198 18.91 4.35 9.06
N LYS A 199 18.97 3.25 8.32
CA LYS A 199 20.03 2.25 8.46
C LYS A 199 21.41 2.86 8.21
N ASP A 200 21.59 3.58 7.10
CA ASP A 200 22.88 4.17 6.72
C ASP A 200 23.37 5.21 7.75
N ILE A 201 22.44 5.97 8.34
CA ILE A 201 22.74 6.93 9.41
C ILE A 201 23.08 6.21 10.72
N GLN A 202 22.23 5.28 11.15
CA GLN A 202 22.29 4.67 12.48
C GLN A 202 23.35 3.58 12.61
N ALA A 203 23.75 2.94 11.50
CA ALA A 203 24.88 2.00 11.48
C ALA A 203 26.18 2.65 11.98
N LYS A 204 26.38 3.96 11.73
CA LYS A 204 27.53 4.72 12.25
C LYS A 204 27.52 4.85 13.77
N ASN A 205 26.37 4.66 14.40
CA ASN A 205 26.16 4.68 15.85
C ASN A 205 26.00 3.27 16.45
N SER A 206 26.34 2.21 15.69
CA SER A 206 26.15 0.80 16.08
C SER A 206 24.70 0.45 16.45
N ARG A 207 23.73 1.12 15.81
CA ARG A 207 22.30 0.90 15.98
C ARG A 207 21.73 0.13 14.80
N THR A 208 21.54 -1.17 14.97
CA THR A 208 21.23 -2.13 13.90
C THR A 208 19.86 -2.80 14.04
N ILE A 209 19.20 -2.70 15.18
CA ILE A 209 17.90 -3.34 15.43
C ILE A 209 16.78 -2.44 14.92
N LEU A 210 15.91 -2.95 14.05
CA LEU A 210 14.63 -2.30 13.76
C LEU A 210 13.54 -2.87 14.66
N VAL A 211 12.71 -2.00 15.24
CA VAL A 211 11.51 -2.42 15.98
C VAL A 211 10.29 -2.26 15.10
N GLN A 212 9.59 -3.35 14.84
CA GLN A 212 8.27 -3.37 14.23
C GLN A 212 7.20 -3.39 15.33
N LEU A 213 6.36 -2.37 15.38
CA LEU A 213 5.23 -2.29 16.31
C LEU A 213 3.91 -2.45 15.56
N GLY A 214 3.26 -3.59 15.76
CA GLY A 214 2.02 -4.00 15.12
C GLY A 214 2.22 -5.03 14.01
N TRP A 215 1.09 -5.55 13.51
CA TRP A 215 1.02 -6.28 12.26
C TRP A 215 0.96 -5.26 11.12
N LEU A 216 2.12 -4.97 10.53
CA LEU A 216 2.21 -4.01 9.43
C LEU A 216 1.74 -4.64 8.12
N TYR A 217 1.57 -3.81 7.11
CA TYR A 217 1.39 -4.21 5.73
C TYR A 217 2.48 -5.21 5.32
N LEU A 218 2.05 -6.29 4.65
CA LEU A 218 2.88 -7.45 4.33
C LEU A 218 4.23 -7.08 3.72
N ASP A 219 4.24 -6.21 2.71
CA ASP A 219 5.49 -5.84 2.04
C ASP A 219 6.40 -5.00 2.95
N THR A 220 5.86 -4.23 3.89
CA THR A 220 6.66 -3.51 4.90
C THR A 220 7.38 -4.50 5.79
N MET A 221 6.67 -5.51 6.30
CA MET A 221 7.30 -6.59 7.09
C MET A 221 8.37 -7.33 6.29
N ASN A 222 8.15 -7.55 5.00
CA ASN A 222 9.13 -8.15 4.11
C ASN A 222 10.37 -7.25 3.89
N ILE A 223 10.22 -5.93 3.71
CA ILE A 223 11.38 -5.03 3.66
C ILE A 223 12.17 -5.13 4.95
N VAL A 224 11.50 -5.05 6.10
CA VAL A 224 12.15 -5.07 7.40
C VAL A 224 12.95 -6.37 7.59
N ASN A 225 12.32 -7.52 7.37
CA ASN A 225 12.94 -8.83 7.58
C ASN A 225 14.14 -9.10 6.65
N HIS A 226 14.11 -8.59 5.40
CA HIS A 226 15.17 -8.88 4.41
C HIS A 226 16.25 -7.80 4.33
N TYR A 227 16.03 -6.62 4.92
CA TYR A 227 16.91 -5.46 4.76
C TYR A 227 17.70 -5.10 6.01
N PHE A 228 17.16 -5.38 7.21
CA PHE A 228 17.87 -5.19 8.47
C PHE A 228 18.55 -6.46 8.94
N GLU A 229 19.57 -6.30 9.77
CA GLU A 229 20.29 -7.42 10.39
C GLU A 229 19.43 -8.12 11.44
N GLU A 230 18.67 -7.34 12.21
CA GLU A 230 17.75 -7.83 13.22
C GLU A 230 16.43 -7.04 13.17
N ASN A 231 15.31 -7.77 13.24
CA ASN A 231 13.98 -7.21 13.41
C ASN A 231 13.34 -7.72 14.70
N LYS A 232 12.97 -6.80 15.60
CA LYS A 232 12.22 -7.11 16.81
C LYS A 232 10.74 -6.75 16.62
N ILE A 233 9.87 -7.76 16.64
CA ILE A 233 8.44 -7.58 16.39
C ILE A 233 7.65 -7.58 17.70
N PHE A 234 6.76 -6.60 17.85
CA PHE A 234 5.72 -6.53 18.88
C PHE A 234 4.35 -6.50 18.20
N HIS A 235 3.66 -7.65 18.14
CA HIS A 235 2.38 -7.76 17.43
C HIS A 235 1.24 -6.96 18.09
N ASP A 236 1.14 -6.99 19.42
CA ASP A 236 0.10 -6.26 20.15
C ASP A 236 0.56 -4.83 20.46
N ILE A 237 0.02 -3.87 19.69
CA ILE A 237 0.32 -2.44 19.84
C ILE A 237 -0.11 -1.87 21.21
N SER A 238 -0.97 -2.55 21.96
CA SER A 238 -1.40 -2.10 23.29
C SER A 238 -0.40 -2.44 24.39
N LYS A 239 0.56 -3.33 24.14
CA LYS A 239 1.53 -3.81 25.14
C LYS A 239 2.84 -3.02 25.10
N LEU A 240 2.76 -1.69 25.22
CA LEU A 240 3.95 -0.83 25.21
C LEU A 240 4.89 -1.08 26.40
N ASP A 241 4.43 -1.71 27.48
CA ASP A 241 5.29 -2.09 28.61
C ASP A 241 6.35 -3.12 28.18
N LEU A 242 5.99 -4.07 27.30
CA LEU A 242 6.94 -5.05 26.75
C LEU A 242 7.99 -4.37 25.85
N LEU A 243 7.57 -3.36 25.10
CA LEU A 243 8.49 -2.54 24.32
C LEU A 243 9.44 -1.79 25.26
N GLU A 244 8.93 -1.16 26.31
CA GLU A 244 9.75 -0.45 27.29
C GLU A 244 10.76 -1.37 27.99
N GLU A 245 10.36 -2.57 28.40
CA GLU A 245 11.26 -3.58 28.99
C GLU A 245 12.39 -3.99 28.04
N PHE A 246 12.07 -4.13 26.75
CA PHE A 246 13.08 -4.38 25.72
C PHE A 246 14.02 -3.19 25.55
N LEU A 247 13.48 -1.96 25.48
CA LEU A 247 14.27 -0.75 25.31
C LEU A 247 15.20 -0.49 26.51
N LYS A 248 14.83 -0.88 27.73
CA LYS A 248 15.72 -0.85 28.91
C LYS A 248 16.99 -1.67 28.70
N LYS A 249 16.94 -2.75 27.92
CA LYS A 249 18.08 -3.64 27.66
C LYS A 249 18.83 -3.27 26.38
N ASP A 250 18.09 -3.02 25.30
CA ASP A 250 18.65 -2.92 23.95
C ASP A 250 18.33 -1.58 23.25
N GLY A 251 17.70 -0.62 23.92
CA GLY A 251 17.25 0.64 23.31
C GLY A 251 18.35 1.47 22.65
N LEU A 252 19.59 1.37 23.15
CA LEU A 252 20.75 2.04 22.54
C LEU A 252 21.25 1.38 21.25
N LYS A 253 20.80 0.16 20.93
CA LYS A 253 21.05 -0.56 19.67
C LYS A 253 19.89 -0.40 18.66
N VAL A 254 18.77 0.19 19.09
CA VAL A 254 17.60 0.37 18.21
C VAL A 254 17.83 1.53 17.24
N SER A 255 17.71 1.21 15.96
CA SER A 255 17.86 2.10 14.81
C SER A 255 16.63 3.00 14.65
N ALA A 256 15.43 2.39 14.65
CA ALA A 256 14.15 3.07 14.52
C ALA A 256 13.00 2.18 15.02
N ILE A 257 11.86 2.81 15.30
CA ILE A 257 10.57 2.13 15.49
C ILE A 257 9.67 2.47 14.31
N VAL A 258 9.02 1.45 13.73
CA VAL A 258 8.08 1.59 12.61
C VAL A 258 6.72 1.09 13.05
N THR A 259 5.67 1.85 12.74
CA THR A 259 4.28 1.46 13.02
C THR A 259 3.31 2.03 11.98
N GLU A 260 2.09 1.50 11.97
CA GLU A 260 0.96 1.97 11.18
C GLU A 260 -0.07 2.63 12.08
N VAL A 261 -0.60 3.78 11.66
CA VAL A 261 -1.67 4.46 12.39
C VAL A 261 -2.79 4.88 11.45
N PRO A 262 -4.02 4.35 11.65
CA PRO A 262 -4.35 3.08 12.31
C PRO A 262 -3.73 1.84 11.63
N THR A 263 -3.74 0.69 12.30
CA THR A 263 -3.24 -0.58 11.75
C THR A 263 -4.15 -1.16 10.67
N ASN A 264 -3.56 -1.84 9.68
CA ASN A 264 -4.31 -2.63 8.69
C ASN A 264 -4.25 -4.14 9.04
N PRO A 265 -5.37 -4.88 9.11
CA PRO A 265 -6.75 -4.50 8.76
C PRO A 265 -7.64 -4.14 9.96
N LEU A 266 -7.14 -4.27 11.20
CA LEU A 266 -7.97 -4.21 12.42
C LEU A 266 -8.23 -2.78 12.90
N VAL A 267 -7.67 -1.76 12.24
CA VAL A 267 -7.93 -0.33 12.45
C VAL A 267 -7.66 0.10 13.91
N GLN A 268 -6.60 -0.45 14.51
CA GLN A 268 -6.23 -0.18 15.89
C GLN A 268 -5.27 1.01 15.97
N THR A 269 -5.31 1.74 17.09
CA THR A 269 -4.45 2.92 17.29
C THR A 269 -3.64 2.80 18.57
N VAL A 270 -2.32 2.86 18.41
CA VAL A 270 -1.35 2.83 19.50
C VAL A 270 -1.43 4.13 20.32
N ASP A 271 -1.08 4.06 21.60
CA ASP A 271 -0.85 5.26 22.42
C ASP A 271 0.42 5.98 21.95
N LEU A 272 0.25 6.94 21.04
CA LEU A 272 1.34 7.70 20.44
C LEU A 272 2.04 8.63 21.45
N GLU A 273 1.36 9.05 22.50
CA GLU A 273 1.95 9.88 23.55
C GLU A 273 2.98 9.06 24.34
N LYS A 274 2.57 7.88 24.83
CA LYS A 274 3.49 6.94 25.50
C LYS A 274 4.60 6.48 24.55
N LEU A 275 4.28 6.11 23.31
CA LEU A 275 5.27 5.68 22.33
C LEU A 275 6.30 6.78 22.02
N LYS A 276 5.87 8.02 21.81
CA LYS A 276 6.79 9.14 21.54
C LYS A 276 7.68 9.43 22.74
N ASN A 277 7.19 9.29 23.96
CA ASN A 277 8.01 9.44 25.16
C ASN A 277 9.11 8.37 25.23
N LEU A 278 8.78 7.10 24.93
CA LEU A 278 9.79 6.03 24.82
C LEU A 278 10.84 6.36 23.73
N CYS A 279 10.39 6.77 22.55
CA CYS A 279 11.28 7.19 21.46
C CYS A 279 12.22 8.33 21.89
N LYS A 280 11.71 9.34 22.60
CA LYS A 280 12.52 10.46 23.10
C LYS A 280 13.57 10.00 24.12
N THR A 281 13.20 9.17 25.09
CA THR A 281 14.09 8.66 26.14
C THR A 281 15.32 7.96 25.57
N TYR A 282 15.15 7.15 24.52
CA TYR A 282 16.24 6.38 23.90
C TYR A 282 16.82 7.03 22.63
N ASN A 283 16.35 8.23 22.27
CA ASN A 283 16.68 8.93 21.03
C ASN A 283 16.49 8.03 19.80
N ILE A 284 15.31 7.43 19.67
CA ILE A 284 14.94 6.52 18.58
C ILE A 284 13.94 7.25 17.67
N PRO A 285 14.21 7.34 16.35
CA PRO A 285 13.27 7.93 15.42
C PRO A 285 12.03 7.07 15.23
N LEU A 286 10.87 7.71 15.17
CA LEU A 286 9.57 7.08 14.94
C LEU A 286 9.13 7.31 13.49
N VAL A 287 8.96 6.21 12.74
CA VAL A 287 8.38 6.19 11.40
C VAL A 287 6.93 5.74 11.49
N ILE A 288 6.01 6.57 11.01
CA ILE A 288 4.59 6.22 10.95
C ILE A 288 4.16 6.11 9.49
N ASP A 289 3.63 4.95 9.11
CA ASP A 289 2.82 4.86 7.89
C ASP A 289 1.44 5.47 8.19
N SER A 290 1.17 6.61 7.54
CA SER A 290 -0.02 7.43 7.74
C SER A 290 -1.10 7.17 6.69
N THR A 291 -0.99 6.10 5.91
CA THR A 291 -1.90 5.82 4.79
C THR A 291 -3.37 5.75 5.23
N PHE A 292 -3.69 5.17 6.39
CA PHE A 292 -5.07 5.08 6.92
C PHE A 292 -5.47 6.30 7.75
N ALA A 293 -4.48 6.96 8.39
CA ALA A 293 -4.69 8.23 9.06
C ALA A 293 -5.20 9.27 8.08
N THR A 294 -4.55 9.40 6.91
CA THR A 294 -4.64 10.56 6.01
C THR A 294 -4.31 11.87 6.73
N ALA A 295 -3.79 12.86 6.02
CA ALA A 295 -3.55 14.18 6.60
C ALA A 295 -4.84 14.97 6.94
N TYR A 296 -6.03 14.42 6.62
CA TYR A 296 -7.32 15.09 6.79
C TYR A 296 -8.23 14.47 7.86
N ASN A 297 -7.89 13.30 8.40
CA ASN A 297 -8.58 12.76 9.58
C ASN A 297 -7.73 12.92 10.85
N LEU A 298 -6.45 12.57 10.83
CA LEU A 298 -5.62 12.59 12.04
C LEU A 298 -4.49 13.62 11.99
N ASP A 299 -4.25 14.32 13.11
CA ASP A 299 -3.06 15.14 13.32
C ASP A 299 -2.00 14.32 14.06
N LEU A 300 -0.94 13.96 13.33
CA LEU A 300 0.17 13.15 13.83
C LEU A 300 1.43 13.98 14.13
N ASN A 301 1.38 15.31 13.95
CA ASN A 301 2.55 16.20 13.96
C ASN A 301 3.37 16.17 15.25
N ALA A 302 2.73 15.94 16.40
CA ALA A 302 3.42 15.90 17.68
C ALA A 302 4.23 14.60 17.91
N TYR A 303 4.04 13.57 17.08
CA TYR A 303 4.46 12.21 17.39
C TYR A 303 5.51 11.67 16.42
N ALA A 304 5.28 11.72 15.10
CA ALA A 304 6.22 11.10 14.16
C ALA A 304 7.44 11.97 13.88
N ASP A 305 8.57 11.32 13.58
CA ASP A 305 9.73 12.00 12.99
C ASP A 305 9.67 11.96 11.45
N ILE A 306 9.11 10.88 10.90
CA ILE A 306 8.91 10.66 9.47
C ILE A 306 7.52 10.06 9.23
N TYR A 307 6.81 10.59 8.25
CA TYR A 307 5.61 9.97 7.69
C TYR A 307 5.92 9.29 6.35
N VAL A 308 5.31 8.14 6.14
CA VAL A 308 5.21 7.50 4.84
C VAL A 308 3.73 7.41 4.48
N GLU A 309 3.36 7.92 3.30
CA GLU A 309 2.01 7.78 2.78
C GLU A 309 2.01 7.07 1.43
N SER A 310 1.18 6.05 1.29
CA SER A 310 0.85 5.49 -0.01
C SER A 310 -0.22 6.35 -0.71
N LEU A 311 0.22 7.31 -1.53
CA LEU A 311 -0.68 8.18 -2.31
C LEU A 311 -1.56 7.40 -3.29
N THR A 312 -1.18 6.15 -3.58
CA THR A 312 -1.98 5.17 -4.33
C THR A 312 -3.40 4.99 -3.77
N LYS A 313 -3.62 5.29 -2.48
CA LYS A 313 -4.87 5.02 -1.76
C LYS A 313 -5.78 6.25 -1.79
N PHE A 314 -6.08 6.85 -0.64
CA PHE A 314 -7.02 7.96 -0.48
C PHE A 314 -6.64 9.21 -1.31
N ALA A 315 -5.35 9.50 -1.48
CA ALA A 315 -4.90 10.65 -2.27
C ALA A 315 -5.24 10.49 -3.77
N CYS A 316 -5.03 9.29 -4.32
CA CYS A 316 -5.45 8.95 -5.69
C CYS A 316 -6.97 8.81 -5.80
N GLY A 317 -7.60 8.01 -4.94
CA GLY A 317 -9.04 7.73 -4.95
C GLY A 317 -9.55 6.93 -6.14
N ASN A 318 -8.99 7.11 -7.33
CA ASN A 318 -9.43 6.40 -8.52
C ASN A 318 -8.70 5.07 -8.75
N ALA A 319 -7.77 4.69 -7.87
CA ALA A 319 -7.00 3.45 -7.99
C ALA A 319 -6.35 3.25 -9.38
N ASP A 320 -5.70 4.28 -9.93
CA ASP A 320 -5.05 4.22 -11.25
C ASP A 320 -3.63 4.80 -11.29
N VAL A 321 -3.05 5.13 -10.14
CA VAL A 321 -1.66 5.59 -10.02
C VAL A 321 -0.99 4.94 -8.82
N LEU A 322 0.19 4.35 -9.04
CA LEU A 322 1.11 4.03 -7.95
C LEU A 322 1.98 5.25 -7.65
N MET A 323 1.98 5.68 -6.40
CA MET A 323 2.89 6.70 -5.89
C MET A 323 2.98 6.61 -4.37
N GLY A 324 4.09 7.08 -3.81
CA GLY A 324 4.30 7.25 -2.38
C GLY A 324 4.86 8.64 -2.09
N ALA A 325 4.76 9.05 -0.83
CA ALA A 325 5.40 10.25 -0.32
C ALA A 325 6.17 9.94 0.96
N ILE A 326 7.37 10.50 1.06
CA ILE A 326 8.11 10.67 2.31
C ILE A 326 7.85 12.09 2.79
N ILE A 327 7.42 12.26 4.03
CA ILE A 327 7.23 13.57 4.66
C ILE A 327 8.07 13.60 5.94
N LEU A 328 9.07 14.48 5.98
CA LEU A 328 9.92 14.66 7.15
C LEU A 328 9.32 15.73 8.05
N ASN A 329 9.17 15.44 9.34
CA ASN A 329 8.61 16.39 10.28
C ASN A 329 9.61 17.51 10.58
N GLU A 330 9.27 18.77 10.31
CA GLU A 330 10.13 19.93 10.55
C GLU A 330 10.49 20.10 12.03
N THR A 331 9.65 19.62 12.95
CA THR A 331 9.97 19.64 14.38
C THR A 331 10.99 18.57 14.78
N SER A 332 11.29 17.63 13.88
CA SER A 332 12.30 16.58 14.10
C SER A 332 13.66 16.99 13.52
N LYS A 333 14.73 16.65 14.23
CA LYS A 333 16.11 16.86 13.76
C LYS A 333 16.41 16.10 12.46
N ILE A 334 15.64 15.06 12.17
CA ILE A 334 15.73 14.29 10.92
C ILE A 334 15.48 15.16 9.68
N SER A 335 14.64 16.20 9.77
CA SER A 335 14.35 17.06 8.62
C SER A 335 15.57 17.82 8.10
N PHE A 336 16.59 18.07 8.94
CA PHE A 336 17.84 18.74 8.53
C PHE A 336 18.76 17.85 7.69
N ILE A 337 18.49 16.55 7.64
CA ILE A 337 19.28 15.57 6.87
C ILE A 337 18.42 14.90 5.80
N SER A 338 17.48 15.64 5.21
CA SER A 338 16.54 15.14 4.21
C SER A 338 17.20 14.45 3.02
N GLN A 339 18.38 14.94 2.61
CA GLN A 339 19.21 14.37 1.56
C GLN A 339 19.58 12.90 1.82
N GLU A 340 19.72 12.47 3.08
CA GLU A 340 20.08 11.09 3.42
C GLU A 340 18.95 10.10 3.09
N PHE A 341 17.70 10.59 3.00
CA PHE A 341 16.56 9.78 2.61
C PHE A 341 16.25 9.94 1.12
N PHE A 342 16.21 11.19 0.64
CA PHE A 342 15.77 11.51 -0.72
C PHE A 342 16.78 11.03 -1.77
N LYS A 343 18.07 10.93 -1.42
CA LYS A 343 19.08 10.32 -2.28
C LYS A 343 18.81 8.85 -2.60
N HIS A 344 17.88 8.17 -1.94
CA HIS A 344 17.48 6.79 -2.26
C HIS A 344 16.23 6.71 -3.14
N SER A 345 15.44 7.80 -3.22
CA SER A 345 14.21 7.87 -4.01
C SER A 345 14.45 7.78 -5.51
N ASP A 346 13.53 7.16 -6.23
CA ASP A 346 13.39 7.31 -7.68
C ASP A 346 12.32 8.36 -7.98
N GLU A 347 12.58 9.26 -8.92
CA GLU A 347 11.54 10.18 -9.38
C GLU A 347 10.43 9.39 -10.10
N PRO A 348 9.14 9.56 -9.71
CA PRO A 348 8.04 8.92 -10.44
C PRO A 348 8.00 9.38 -11.90
N TYR A 349 7.44 8.55 -12.78
CA TYR A 349 7.29 8.94 -14.17
C TYR A 349 6.35 10.14 -14.32
N ILE A 350 6.65 11.04 -15.27
CA ILE A 350 5.96 12.32 -15.39
C ILE A 350 4.45 12.19 -15.61
N LYS A 351 3.98 11.21 -16.38
CA LYS A 351 2.53 11.01 -16.55
C LYS A 351 1.85 10.48 -15.27
N ASP A 352 2.56 9.71 -14.44
CA ASP A 352 2.03 9.33 -13.12
C ASP A 352 1.93 10.56 -12.20
N ILE A 353 2.90 11.47 -12.26
CA ILE A 353 2.86 12.77 -11.57
C ILE A 353 1.67 13.61 -12.06
N GLN A 354 1.47 13.74 -13.37
CA GLN A 354 0.35 14.48 -13.96
C GLN A 354 -1.00 13.88 -13.59
N ARG A 355 -1.12 12.55 -13.60
CA ARG A 355 -2.36 11.86 -13.21
C ARG A 355 -2.63 12.01 -11.72
N MET A 356 -1.64 11.81 -10.86
CA MET A 356 -1.81 12.02 -9.41
C MET A 356 -2.17 13.47 -9.10
N ALA A 357 -1.56 14.44 -9.80
CA ALA A 357 -1.85 15.86 -9.61
C ALA A 357 -3.30 16.21 -9.96
N PHE A 358 -3.87 15.52 -10.95
CA PHE A 358 -5.29 15.64 -11.27
C PHE A 358 -6.15 15.08 -10.13
N GLN A 359 -5.79 13.91 -9.62
CA GLN A 359 -6.55 13.20 -8.59
C GLN A 359 -6.50 13.81 -7.20
N ILE A 360 -5.36 14.37 -6.81
CA ILE A 360 -5.14 14.87 -5.45
C ILE A 360 -5.98 16.11 -5.13
N LYS A 361 -6.50 16.81 -6.14
CA LYS A 361 -7.30 18.04 -5.98
C LYS A 361 -8.53 17.80 -5.11
N ASP A 362 -9.14 16.62 -5.21
CA ASP A 362 -10.32 16.24 -4.44
C ASP A 362 -9.97 15.46 -3.16
N TYR A 363 -8.69 15.30 -2.81
CA TYR A 363 -8.25 14.44 -1.71
C TYR A 363 -8.95 14.77 -0.38
N LYS A 364 -8.98 16.04 0.04
CA LYS A 364 -9.67 16.46 1.29
C LYS A 364 -11.17 16.16 1.24
N LYS A 365 -11.83 16.54 0.16
CA LYS A 365 -13.27 16.36 -0.03
C LYS A 365 -13.65 14.88 0.00
N ARG A 366 -12.87 14.06 -0.72
CA ARG A 366 -13.02 12.61 -0.79
C ARG A 366 -12.90 11.97 0.58
N VAL A 367 -11.84 12.29 1.33
CA VAL A 367 -11.64 11.75 2.69
C VAL A 367 -12.83 12.11 3.58
N LYS A 368 -13.28 13.37 3.60
CA LYS A 368 -14.42 13.77 4.45
C LYS A 368 -15.73 13.08 4.06
N GLN A 369 -15.99 12.87 2.77
CA GLN A 369 -17.15 12.10 2.32
C GLN A 369 -17.06 10.64 2.76
N ILE A 370 -15.89 10.01 2.58
CA ILE A 370 -15.63 8.63 3.01
C ILE A 370 -15.80 8.51 4.53
N SER A 371 -15.27 9.44 5.32
CA SER A 371 -15.41 9.43 6.78
C SER A 371 -16.88 9.47 7.21
N SER A 372 -17.68 10.35 6.58
CA SER A 372 -19.12 10.47 6.84
C SER A 372 -19.88 9.19 6.49
N ASN A 373 -19.59 8.60 5.31
CA ASN A 373 -20.18 7.33 4.89
C ASN A 373 -19.79 6.20 5.86
N THR A 374 -18.52 6.15 6.27
CA THR A 374 -18.01 5.13 7.18
C THR A 374 -18.68 5.19 8.54
N LYS A 375 -18.82 6.40 9.12
CA LYS A 375 -19.54 6.63 10.37
C LYS A 375 -20.95 6.04 10.32
N LYS A 376 -21.71 6.39 9.28
CA LYS A 376 -23.08 5.91 9.08
C LYS A 376 -23.15 4.40 8.85
N LEU A 377 -22.23 3.83 8.09
CA LEU A 377 -22.17 2.39 7.83
C LEU A 377 -21.92 1.60 9.12
N VAL A 378 -20.99 2.05 9.96
CA VAL A 378 -20.71 1.43 11.26
C VAL A 378 -21.94 1.49 12.18
N GLU A 379 -22.64 2.63 12.24
CA GLU A 379 -23.86 2.76 13.04
C GLU A 379 -24.99 1.84 12.57
N TYR A 380 -25.06 1.57 11.26
CA TYR A 380 -25.95 0.54 10.72
C TYR A 380 -25.49 -0.87 11.12
N PHE A 381 -24.22 -1.21 10.91
CA PHE A 381 -23.68 -2.53 11.24
C PHE A 381 -23.83 -2.92 12.71
N LYS A 382 -23.72 -1.97 13.65
CA LYS A 382 -23.97 -2.21 15.08
C LYS A 382 -25.38 -2.76 15.37
N LYS A 383 -26.34 -2.53 14.48
CA LYS A 383 -27.74 -2.96 14.61
C LYS A 383 -28.08 -4.12 13.66
N ALA A 384 -27.19 -4.45 12.73
CA ALA A 384 -27.45 -5.44 11.70
C ALA A 384 -27.31 -6.87 12.26
N PRO A 385 -28.34 -7.74 12.13
CA PRO A 385 -28.33 -9.06 12.76
C PRO A 385 -27.32 -10.04 12.14
N PHE A 386 -26.88 -9.78 10.90
CA PHE A 386 -25.93 -10.63 10.18
C PHE A 386 -24.46 -10.33 10.49
N ILE A 387 -24.16 -9.20 11.14
CA ILE A 387 -22.81 -8.85 11.56
C ILE A 387 -22.47 -9.58 12.86
N ASP A 388 -21.26 -10.13 12.92
CA ASP A 388 -20.70 -10.79 14.10
C ASP A 388 -19.81 -9.81 14.88
N GLU A 389 -18.68 -9.39 14.30
CA GLU A 389 -17.76 -8.42 14.90
C GLU A 389 -17.46 -7.25 13.95
N ILE A 390 -17.22 -6.06 14.52
CA ILE A 390 -16.87 -4.83 13.80
C ILE A 390 -15.53 -4.29 14.30
N PHE A 391 -14.56 -4.25 13.41
CA PHE A 391 -13.25 -3.64 13.62
C PHE A 391 -13.19 -2.29 12.91
N TYR A 392 -13.14 -1.21 13.68
CA TYR A 392 -13.07 0.16 13.16
C TYR A 392 -12.31 1.08 14.12
N CYS A 393 -12.04 2.31 13.71
CA CYS A 393 -11.12 3.21 14.42
C CYS A 393 -11.56 3.64 15.83
N LEU A 394 -12.84 3.50 16.20
CA LEU A 394 -13.34 3.82 17.54
C LEU A 394 -13.77 2.58 18.34
N GLN A 395 -13.13 1.42 18.08
CA GLN A 395 -13.21 0.26 18.99
C GLN A 395 -12.86 0.65 20.41
N GLU A 396 -13.65 0.23 21.40
CA GLU A 396 -13.56 0.68 22.80
C GLU A 396 -12.13 0.64 23.35
N LYS A 397 -11.40 -0.46 23.13
CA LYS A 397 -10.01 -0.65 23.56
C LYS A 397 -9.02 0.40 23.02
N TYR A 398 -9.26 0.95 21.83
CA TYR A 398 -8.35 1.86 21.13
C TYR A 398 -8.92 3.27 20.91
N ALA A 399 -10.21 3.48 21.22
CA ALA A 399 -10.95 4.68 20.88
C ALA A 399 -10.36 5.94 21.52
N THR A 400 -9.90 5.87 22.77
CA THR A 400 -9.26 7.01 23.44
C THR A 400 -8.01 7.47 22.70
N ASN A 401 -7.18 6.54 22.24
CA ASN A 401 -5.96 6.86 21.48
C ASN A 401 -6.30 7.51 20.14
N TYR A 402 -7.29 6.97 19.42
CA TYR A 402 -7.70 7.53 18.14
C TYR A 402 -8.33 8.93 18.29
N LYS A 403 -9.23 9.12 19.26
CA LYS A 403 -9.92 10.39 19.50
C LYS A 403 -8.96 11.54 19.80
N LYS A 404 -7.86 11.28 20.51
CA LYS A 404 -6.81 12.29 20.78
C LYS A 404 -6.19 12.86 19.50
N LEU A 405 -6.21 12.10 18.41
CA LEU A 405 -5.57 12.44 17.14
C LEU A 405 -6.54 13.05 16.12
N MET A 406 -7.85 12.95 16.36
CA MET A 406 -8.87 13.42 15.42
C MET A 406 -8.77 14.94 15.23
N ILE A 407 -8.70 15.37 13.96
CA ILE A 407 -8.73 16.80 13.59
C ILE A 407 -10.10 17.42 13.93
N ASP A 408 -11.18 16.65 13.75
CA ASP A 408 -12.56 17.02 14.08
C ASP A 408 -13.40 15.78 14.37
N GLU A 409 -14.63 15.94 14.87
CA GLU A 409 -15.54 14.84 15.23
C GLU A 409 -15.96 13.93 14.05
N GLU A 410 -15.73 14.38 12.82
CA GLU A 410 -16.01 13.63 11.59
C GLU A 410 -14.77 12.92 11.04
N SER A 411 -13.63 12.99 11.73
CA SER A 411 -12.39 12.30 11.36
C SER A 411 -12.46 10.79 11.62
N ILE A 412 -13.26 10.08 10.84
CA ILE A 412 -13.40 8.61 10.90
C ILE A 412 -12.58 7.97 9.78
N CYS A 413 -11.77 6.95 10.11
CA CYS A 413 -11.00 6.22 9.11
C CYS A 413 -11.93 5.54 8.10
N GLY A 414 -11.63 5.65 6.80
CA GLY A 414 -12.45 5.09 5.72
C GLY A 414 -12.42 3.56 5.58
N ILE A 415 -11.93 2.86 6.59
CA ILE A 415 -11.72 1.42 6.60
C ILE A 415 -12.48 0.82 7.77
N VAL A 416 -13.27 -0.21 7.48
CA VAL A 416 -13.97 -1.04 8.46
C VAL A 416 -13.71 -2.48 8.10
N SER A 417 -13.39 -3.33 9.06
CA SER A 417 -13.36 -4.77 8.85
C SER A 417 -14.47 -5.44 9.64
N VAL A 418 -15.09 -6.48 9.09
CA VAL A 418 -16.21 -7.17 9.73
C VAL A 418 -16.11 -8.68 9.56
N THR A 419 -16.63 -9.41 10.54
CA THR A 419 -16.99 -10.83 10.43
C THR A 419 -18.52 -10.96 10.38
N PHE A 420 -19.02 -12.10 9.91
CA PHE A 420 -20.44 -12.34 9.71
C PHE A 420 -20.90 -13.57 10.50
N LYS A 421 -22.15 -13.53 10.98
CA LYS A 421 -22.82 -14.70 11.58
C LYS A 421 -23.31 -15.70 10.53
N LYS A 422 -23.27 -15.30 9.26
CA LYS A 422 -23.64 -16.11 8.10
C LYS A 422 -22.40 -16.70 7.44
N ASP A 423 -22.61 -17.67 6.56
CA ASP A 423 -21.54 -18.28 5.79
C ASP A 423 -20.74 -17.23 5.00
N PHE A 424 -19.41 -17.21 5.21
CA PHE A 424 -18.52 -16.18 4.70
C PHE A 424 -18.50 -16.14 3.17
N GLN A 425 -18.42 -17.31 2.52
CA GLN A 425 -18.39 -17.42 1.07
C GLN A 425 -19.70 -16.92 0.47
N LYS A 426 -20.85 -17.39 0.98
CA LYS A 426 -22.16 -16.95 0.49
C LYS A 426 -22.35 -15.44 0.64
N VAL A 427 -21.90 -14.86 1.76
CA VAL A 427 -21.93 -13.40 1.95
C VAL A 427 -21.07 -12.70 0.91
N TYR A 428 -19.81 -13.07 0.77
CA TYR A 428 -18.88 -12.41 -0.16
C TYR A 428 -19.35 -12.51 -1.61
N ASP A 429 -19.77 -13.69 -2.04
CA ASP A 429 -20.17 -14.00 -3.42
C ASP A 429 -21.46 -13.25 -3.81
N SER A 430 -22.39 -13.04 -2.87
CA SER A 430 -23.68 -12.40 -3.11
C SER A 430 -23.65 -10.88 -3.33
N LEU A 431 -22.65 -10.20 -2.77
CA LEU A 431 -22.55 -8.74 -2.80
C LEU A 431 -22.03 -8.25 -4.14
N ASN A 432 -22.56 -7.14 -4.64
CA ASN A 432 -22.21 -6.59 -5.96
C ASN A 432 -21.24 -5.40 -5.89
N PHE A 433 -20.58 -5.20 -4.74
CA PHE A 433 -19.50 -4.23 -4.64
C PHE A 433 -18.33 -4.58 -5.56
N ALA A 434 -17.47 -3.59 -5.83
CA ALA A 434 -16.14 -3.89 -6.31
C ALA A 434 -15.44 -4.79 -5.28
N LYS A 435 -14.75 -5.83 -5.75
CA LYS A 435 -14.15 -6.86 -4.91
C LYS A 435 -12.72 -7.13 -5.38
N GLY A 436 -11.71 -6.94 -4.53
CA GLY A 436 -10.32 -7.09 -4.95
C GLY A 436 -9.31 -6.45 -4.00
N PRO A 437 -8.01 -6.47 -4.35
CA PRO A 437 -6.96 -5.84 -3.55
C PRO A 437 -7.01 -4.31 -3.61
N SER A 438 -6.24 -3.63 -2.75
CA SER A 438 -6.24 -2.16 -2.57
C SER A 438 -7.39 -1.61 -1.69
N LEU A 439 -7.44 -0.28 -1.55
CA LEU A 439 -8.34 0.48 -0.66
C LEU A 439 -8.22 1.99 -0.92
N GLY A 440 -9.04 2.78 -0.23
CA GLY A 440 -9.01 4.25 -0.24
C GLY A 440 -9.58 4.83 -1.52
N THR A 441 -10.50 4.11 -2.15
CA THR A 441 -11.08 4.45 -3.44
C THR A 441 -12.34 5.30 -3.33
N GLU A 442 -12.71 5.97 -4.42
CA GLU A 442 -14.00 6.66 -4.53
C GLU A 442 -15.17 5.69 -4.64
N PHE A 443 -14.91 4.45 -5.05
CA PHE A 443 -15.88 3.37 -5.00
C PHE A 443 -15.64 2.48 -3.78
N THR A 444 -16.70 1.88 -3.25
CA THR A 444 -16.64 0.93 -2.14
C THR A 444 -16.04 -0.38 -2.63
N LEU A 445 -14.98 -0.83 -1.96
CA LEU A 445 -14.20 -2.01 -2.33
C LEU A 445 -14.13 -2.99 -1.16
N LEU A 446 -14.48 -4.25 -1.41
CA LEU A 446 -14.42 -5.34 -0.44
C LEU A 446 -13.22 -6.25 -0.73
N MET A 447 -12.52 -6.63 0.34
CA MET A 447 -11.38 -7.54 0.27
C MET A 447 -11.53 -8.63 1.34
N PRO A 448 -11.56 -9.93 0.99
CA PRO A 448 -11.46 -11.02 1.96
C PRO A 448 -10.00 -11.06 2.45
N TYR A 449 -9.71 -10.24 3.46
CA TYR A 449 -8.36 -9.76 3.74
C TYR A 449 -7.39 -10.90 4.02
N THR A 450 -7.75 -11.80 4.92
CA THR A 450 -6.85 -12.86 5.36
C THR A 450 -6.59 -13.86 4.24
N TYR A 451 -7.59 -14.14 3.38
CA TYR A 451 -7.42 -14.96 2.18
C TYR A 451 -6.43 -14.33 1.20
N LEU A 452 -6.56 -13.05 0.85
CA LEU A 452 -5.68 -12.40 -0.13
C LEU A 452 -4.31 -11.97 0.41
N ALA A 453 -4.17 -11.75 1.72
CA ALA A 453 -2.92 -11.25 2.30
C ALA A 453 -2.08 -12.34 2.97
N HIS A 454 -2.71 -13.44 3.39
CA HIS A 454 -2.13 -14.43 4.29
C HIS A 454 -2.63 -15.86 4.01
N TYR A 455 -2.83 -16.21 2.73
CA TYR A 455 -3.34 -17.53 2.31
C TYR A 455 -2.48 -18.70 2.82
N ASP A 456 -1.17 -18.51 2.86
CA ASP A 456 -0.19 -19.46 3.40
C ASP A 456 -0.42 -19.77 4.89
N LEU A 457 -0.91 -18.78 5.65
CA LEU A 457 -1.25 -18.96 7.05
C LEU A 457 -2.59 -19.69 7.24
N ILE A 458 -3.52 -19.56 6.29
CA ILE A 458 -4.82 -20.26 6.34
C ILE A 458 -4.66 -21.74 6.01
N THR A 459 -3.77 -22.09 5.09
CA THR A 459 -3.61 -23.47 4.61
C THR A 459 -2.76 -24.35 5.55
N SER A 460 -2.05 -23.76 6.51
CA SER A 460 -1.18 -24.47 7.45
C SER A 460 -1.70 -24.47 8.89
N LYS A 461 -1.56 -25.59 9.60
CA LYS A 461 -2.03 -25.71 11.00
C LYS A 461 -1.30 -24.73 11.93
N GLU A 462 -0.01 -24.55 11.72
CA GLU A 462 0.82 -23.59 12.45
C GLU A 462 0.41 -22.15 12.14
N GLY A 463 0.12 -21.85 10.87
CA GLY A 463 -0.38 -20.55 10.43
C GLY A 463 -1.72 -20.20 11.07
N ASN A 464 -2.67 -21.14 11.12
CA ASN A 464 -3.96 -20.95 11.78
C ASN A 464 -3.79 -20.60 13.27
N LYS A 465 -2.97 -21.35 14.00
CA LYS A 465 -2.64 -21.05 15.40
C LYS A 465 -2.00 -19.68 15.57
N PHE A 466 -1.18 -19.28 14.61
CA PHE A 466 -0.54 -17.96 14.63
C PHE A 466 -1.56 -16.84 14.39
N LEU A 467 -2.48 -16.99 13.44
CA LEU A 467 -3.59 -16.05 13.19
C LEU A 467 -4.46 -15.87 14.44
N GLU A 468 -4.82 -16.97 15.11
CA GLU A 468 -5.54 -16.94 16.40
C GLU A 468 -4.76 -16.17 17.48
N LYS A 469 -3.45 -16.44 17.60
CA LYS A 469 -2.57 -15.78 18.58
C LYS A 469 -2.51 -14.26 18.39
N ILE A 470 -2.53 -13.78 17.15
CA ILE A 470 -2.54 -12.34 16.84
C ILE A 470 -3.96 -11.76 16.72
N SER A 471 -4.99 -12.58 16.97
CA SER A 471 -6.40 -12.23 16.86
C SER A 471 -6.78 -11.64 15.49
N LEU A 472 -6.26 -12.25 14.41
CA LEU A 472 -6.63 -11.92 13.04
C LEU A 472 -7.64 -12.96 12.51
N PRO A 473 -8.93 -12.62 12.34
CA PRO A 473 -9.91 -13.59 11.86
C PRO A 473 -9.64 -14.02 10.42
N ILE A 474 -9.85 -15.31 10.12
CA ILE A 474 -9.74 -15.84 8.74
C ILE A 474 -10.87 -15.30 7.86
N ASN A 475 -12.09 -15.37 8.37
CA ASN A 475 -13.31 -14.95 7.67
C ASN A 475 -13.57 -13.44 7.85
N LEU A 476 -12.57 -12.62 7.51
CA LEU A 476 -12.60 -11.16 7.65
C LEU A 476 -12.81 -10.48 6.29
N ILE A 477 -13.87 -9.69 6.15
CA ILE A 477 -14.02 -8.76 5.03
C ILE A 477 -13.51 -7.38 5.48
N ARG A 478 -12.46 -6.87 4.83
CA ARG A 478 -12.08 -5.46 4.90
C ARG A 478 -12.89 -4.68 3.87
N ILE A 479 -13.59 -3.67 4.33
CA ILE A 479 -14.40 -2.75 3.56
C ILE A 479 -13.66 -1.42 3.48
N SER A 480 -13.28 -1.03 2.27
CA SER A 480 -12.87 0.33 1.96
C SER A 480 -14.10 1.09 1.50
N VAL A 481 -14.64 1.95 2.36
CA VAL A 481 -15.87 2.70 2.08
C VAL A 481 -15.57 3.80 1.06
N GLY A 482 -16.39 3.88 0.01
CA GLY A 482 -16.27 4.88 -1.04
C GLY A 482 -17.10 6.14 -0.78
N THR A 483 -17.25 6.95 -1.83
CA THR A 483 -18.01 8.19 -1.85
C THR A 483 -19.42 8.03 -2.41
N GLU A 484 -19.86 6.79 -2.69
CA GLU A 484 -21.23 6.54 -3.15
C GLU A 484 -22.26 7.02 -2.12
N ASN A 485 -23.52 7.13 -2.57
CA ASN A 485 -24.62 7.37 -1.66
C ASN A 485 -24.67 6.24 -0.59
N ILE A 486 -24.65 6.64 0.68
CA ILE A 486 -24.57 5.72 1.81
C ILE A 486 -25.79 4.81 1.92
N GLU A 487 -26.98 5.29 1.59
CA GLU A 487 -28.20 4.48 1.61
C GLU A 487 -28.11 3.32 0.61
N GLU A 488 -27.44 3.52 -0.53
CA GLU A 488 -27.24 2.48 -1.54
C GLU A 488 -26.17 1.46 -1.12
N ILE A 489 -25.12 1.89 -0.40
CA ILE A 489 -24.15 0.98 0.23
C ILE A 489 -24.87 0.09 1.27
N ILE A 490 -25.66 0.69 2.15
CA ILE A 490 -26.42 -0.04 3.18
C ILE A 490 -27.38 -1.04 2.54
N LYS A 491 -28.14 -0.61 1.53
CA LYS A 491 -29.09 -1.46 0.79
C LYS A 491 -28.42 -2.65 0.10
N GLU A 492 -27.18 -2.51 -0.37
CA GLU A 492 -26.44 -3.65 -0.91
C GLU A 492 -26.12 -4.68 0.19
N PHE A 493 -25.69 -4.22 1.37
CA PHE A 493 -25.47 -5.09 2.54
C PHE A 493 -26.76 -5.71 3.10
N GLU A 494 -27.91 -5.04 3.01
CA GLU A 494 -29.22 -5.58 3.43
C GLU A 494 -29.60 -6.87 2.71
N LYS A 495 -29.07 -7.12 1.50
CA LYS A 495 -29.27 -8.38 0.77
C LYS A 495 -28.82 -9.59 1.58
N ILE A 496 -27.84 -9.41 2.46
CA ILE A 496 -27.33 -10.47 3.34
C ILE A 496 -28.44 -11.03 4.22
N ASN A 497 -29.46 -10.25 4.59
CA ASN A 497 -30.59 -10.75 5.38
C ASN A 497 -31.30 -11.95 4.75
N PHE A 498 -31.25 -12.09 3.42
CA PHE A 498 -31.94 -13.13 2.65
C PHE A 498 -31.06 -14.33 2.27
N ILE A 499 -29.79 -14.33 2.69
CA ILE A 499 -28.83 -15.45 2.54
C ILE A 499 -28.93 -16.39 3.74
#